data_AF-A0A1G8TDY1-F1
#
_entry.id   AF-A0A1G8TDY1-F1
#
_cell.length_a   1.000
_cell.length_b   1.000
_cell.length_c   1.000
_cell.angle_alpha   90.00
_cell.angle_beta   90.00
_cell.angle_gamma   90.00
#
_symmetry.space_group_name_H-M   'P 1'
#
loop_
_entity.id
_entity.type
_entity.pdbx_description
1 polymer ?
#
loop_
_entity_poly.entity_id
_entity_poly.type
_entity_poly.pdbx_seq_one_letter_code
_entity_poly.pdbx_strand_id
1 'polypeptide(L)' 'MAELKPDAVVVIRAFDDVPEHLFRIDTVEEDHVTGMALTGPFAGHYGEPSLDLIKSGDGKD' A
#
# COMPACT_ATOMS: atom_id res chain seq x y z
N MET A 1 0.49 -14.03 -3.46
CA MET A 1 0.41 -12.96 -2.45
C MET A 1 1.68 -12.14 -2.56
N ALA A 2 1.59 -10.81 -2.70
CA ALA A 2 2.78 -9.97 -2.54
C ALA A 2 3.19 -10.07 -1.07
N GLU A 3 4.39 -10.59 -0.83
CA GLU A 3 4.95 -10.68 0.51
C GLU A 3 5.21 -9.24 1.00
N LEU A 4 4.75 -8.92 2.22
CA LEU A 4 5.01 -7.62 2.82
C LEU A 4 6.48 -7.60 3.24
N LYS A 5 7.29 -6.87 2.48
CA LYS A 5 8.71 -6.69 2.73
C LYS A 5 9.20 -5.39 2.10
N PRO A 6 10.35 -4.88 2.54
CA PRO A 6 11.01 -3.76 1.86
C PRO A 6 11.13 -4.00 0.34
N ASP A 7 10.99 -2.93 -0.42
CA ASP A 7 10.95 -2.85 -1.88
C ASP A 7 9.76 -3.55 -2.57
N ALA A 8 8.87 -4.22 -1.82
CA ALA A 8 7.65 -4.76 -2.41
C ALA A 8 6.68 -3.64 -2.82
N VAL A 9 6.02 -3.82 -3.96
CA VAL A 9 4.94 -2.94 -4.41
C VAL A 9 3.60 -3.61 -4.13
N VAL A 10 2.77 -2.91 -3.37
CA VAL A 10 1.41 -3.33 -3.00
C VAL A 10 0.37 -2.37 -3.55
N VAL A 11 -0.88 -2.83 -3.59
CA VAL A 11 -2.03 -1.98 -3.89
C VAL A 11 -2.67 -1.56 -2.58
N ILE A 12 -2.76 -0.26 -2.35
CA ILE A 12 -3.57 0.33 -1.29
C ILE A 12 -5.00 0.43 -1.82
N ARG A 13 -5.95 -0.19 -1.11
CA ARG A 13 -7.38 -0.15 -1.41
C ARG A 13 -7.90 1.28 -1.35
N ALA A 14 -9.01 1.56 -2.03
CA ALA A 14 -9.64 2.87 -1.93
C ALA A 14 -10.19 3.05 -0.51
N PHE A 15 -10.05 4.26 0.03
CA PHE A 15 -10.57 4.64 1.34
C PHE A 15 -10.93 6.11 1.31
N ASP A 16 -11.97 6.50 2.06
CA ASP A 16 -12.55 7.84 2.01
C ASP A 16 -12.79 8.28 0.54
N ASP A 17 -12.09 9.32 0.07
CA ASP A 17 -12.10 9.83 -1.32
C ASP A 17 -10.78 9.56 -2.07
N VAL A 18 -9.93 8.69 -1.52
CA VAL A 18 -8.64 8.32 -2.10
C VAL A 18 -8.82 7.08 -2.98
N PRO A 19 -8.55 7.16 -4.30
CA PRO A 19 -8.63 5.99 -5.16
C PRO A 19 -7.52 5.00 -4.84
N GLU A 20 -7.71 3.76 -5.30
CA GLU A 20 -6.66 2.74 -5.23
C GLU A 20 -5.36 3.23 -5.88
N HIS A 21 -4.24 2.91 -5.24
CA HIS A 21 -2.94 3.31 -5.74
C HIS A 21 -1.84 2.33 -5.36
N LEU A 22 -0.76 2.37 -6.12
CA LEU A 22 0.42 1.56 -5.87
C LEU A 22 1.28 2.23 -4.81
N PHE A 23 1.86 1.42 -3.95
CA PHE A 23 2.71 1.86 -2.86
C PHE A 23 3.92 0.93 -2.75
N ARG A 24 5.12 1.49 -2.72
CA ARG A 24 6.36 0.74 -2.48
C ARG A 24 6.70 0.81 -0.99
N ILE A 25 6.89 -0.35 -0.40
CA ILE A 25 7.24 -0.50 1.01
C ILE A 25 8.72 -0.18 1.21
N ASP A 26 9.05 0.66 2.19
CA ASP A 26 10.40 0.85 2.72
C ASP A 26 10.58 0.01 4.01
N THR A 27 9.61 0.06 4.95
CA THR A 27 9.61 -0.79 6.16
C THR A 27 8.26 -1.44 6.42
N VAL A 28 8.28 -2.57 7.13
CA VAL A 28 7.08 -3.29 7.60
C VAL A 28 7.11 -3.26 9.12
N GLU A 29 6.15 -2.57 9.71
CA GLU A 29 5.96 -2.46 11.16
C GLU A 29 4.88 -3.45 11.62
N GLU A 30 4.52 -3.43 12.91
CA GLU A 30 3.56 -4.38 13.49
C GLU A 30 2.15 -4.27 12.89
N ASP A 31 1.70 -3.06 12.55
CA ASP A 31 0.31 -2.79 12.12
C ASP A 31 0.19 -1.88 10.88
N HIS A 32 1.32 -1.42 10.33
CA HIS A 32 1.36 -0.64 9.11
C HIS A 32 2.65 -0.89 8.31
N VAL A 33 2.68 -0.41 7.06
CA VAL A 33 3.92 -0.29 6.29
C VAL A 33 4.26 1.18 6.12
N THR A 34 5.54 1.45 5.89
CA THR A 34 6.00 2.78 5.49
C THR A 34 6.56 2.76 4.08
N GLY A 35 6.70 3.91 3.44
CA GLY A 35 7.29 4.00 2.10
C GLY A 35 6.63 5.05 1.22
N MET A 36 6.62 4.82 -0.08
CA MET A 36 6.26 5.84 -1.07
C MET A 36 5.10 5.42 -1.96
N ALA A 37 4.10 6.29 -2.08
CA ALA A 37 3.05 6.12 -3.07
C ALA A 37 3.62 6.34 -4.48
N LEU A 38 3.37 5.40 -5.37
CA LEU A 38 3.86 5.41 -6.76
C LEU A 38 2.83 6.00 -7.73
N THR A 39 1.54 5.89 -7.40
CA THR A 39 0.43 6.39 -8.22
C THR A 39 -0.63 7.06 -7.35
N GLY A 40 -1.70 7.57 -7.99
CA GLY A 40 -2.81 8.21 -7.30
C GLY A 40 -2.49 9.64 -6.84
N PRO A 41 -3.37 10.23 -6.01
CA PRO A 41 -3.23 11.63 -5.57
C PRO A 41 -1.99 11.87 -4.68
N PHE A 42 -1.41 10.81 -4.13
CA PHE A 42 -0.22 10.87 -3.26
C PHE A 42 1.07 10.44 -3.98
N ALA A 43 1.07 10.33 -5.31
CA ALA A 43 2.28 9.92 -6.04
C ALA A 43 3.50 10.77 -5.67
N GLY A 44 4.59 10.11 -5.26
CA GLY A 44 5.82 10.75 -4.80
C GLY A 44 5.84 11.16 -3.33
N HIS A 45 4.74 10.96 -2.59
CA HIS A 45 4.67 11.25 -1.16
C HIS A 45 4.99 10.01 -0.31
N TYR A 46 5.64 10.26 0.82
CA TYR A 46 5.84 9.27 1.87
C TYR A 46 4.54 9.06 2.65
N GLY A 47 4.23 7.82 3.01
CA GLY A 47 3.04 7.47 3.76
C GLY A 47 3.23 6.26 4.66
N GLU A 48 2.23 6.03 5.51
CA GLU A 48 2.24 4.99 6.55
C GLU A 48 0.91 4.21 6.55
N PRO A 49 0.49 3.61 5.42
CA PRO A 49 -0.82 2.96 5.35
C PRO A 49 -0.88 1.72 6.24
N SER A 50 -2.01 1.58 6.96
CA SER A 50 -2.30 0.39 7.76
C SER A 50 -2.35 -0.88 6.92
N LEU A 51 -1.97 -2.01 7.50
CA LEU A 51 -1.96 -3.31 6.79
C LEU A 51 -3.35 -3.72 6.28
N ASP A 52 -4.41 -3.31 6.96
CA ASP A 52 -5.80 -3.54 6.55
C ASP A 52 -6.14 -2.85 5.21
N LEU A 53 -5.44 -1.77 4.85
CA LEU A 53 -5.63 -1.10 3.55
C LEU A 53 -4.98 -1.85 2.39
N ILE A 54 -4.15 -2.86 2.63
CA ILE A 54 -3.42 -3.56 1.57
C ILE A 54 -4.31 -4.65 0.94
N LYS A 55 -4.52 -4.59 -0.38
CA LYS A 55 -5.27 -5.64 -1.08
C LYS A 55 -4.52 -6.97 -1.01
N SER A 56 -5.16 -7.97 -0.38
CA SER A 56 -4.72 -9.35 -0.43
C SER A 56 -4.92 -9.87 -1.86
N GLY A 57 -3.86 -10.36 -2.50
CA GLY A 57 -3.90 -10.79 -3.91
C GLY A 57 -4.65 -12.09 -4.20
N ASP A 58 -5.88 -12.26 -3.68
CA ASP A 58 -6.84 -13.25 -4.17
C ASP A 58 -7.95 -12.49 -4.87
N GLY A 59 -7.82 -12.38 -6.19
CA GLY A 59 -8.90 -11.90 -7.04
C GLY A 59 -10.03 -12.93 -7.02
N LYS A 60 -10.96 -12.78 -6.08
CA LYS A 60 -12.29 -13.36 -6.11
C LYS A 60 -13.31 -12.38 -5.54
N ASP A 61 -13.46 -11.26 -6.23
CA ASP A 61 -14.73 -10.52 -6.30
C ASP A 61 -14.84 -9.90 -7.70
#